data_AF-A0A1M7JZA2-F1
#
_entry.id   AF-A0A1M7JZA2-F1
#
_cell.length_a   1.000
_cell.length_b   1.000
_cell.length_c   1.000
_cell.angle_alpha   90.00
_cell.angle_beta   90.00
_cell.angle_gamma   90.00
#
_symmetry.space_group_name_H-M   'P 1'
#
loop_
_entity.id
_entity.type
_entity.pdbx_description
1 polymer ?
#
loop_
_entity_poly.entity_id
_entity_poly.type
_entity_poly.pdbx_seq_one_letter_code
_entity_poly.pdbx_strand_id
1 'polypeptide(L)'
;MCDVFDLGVPGPSGNENDTYVSNDIIYKVNNLLNTGSILRLLDRIMWHNNLFYDTAYTLHGFTGFDGRTVMPVLQQRLVKDAVPATTIEIETYMAAIGFAKQNDEGRYANAEYEVWDLVPRNVLRDKDGDVFIIDAEIAKK
;
A
#
# COMPACT_ATOMS: atom_id res chain seq x y z
N MET A 1 20.76 15.14 -11.23
CA MET A 1 19.46 14.46 -11.39
C MET A 1 19.67 13.11 -10.74
N CYS A 2 19.03 12.84 -9.59
CA CYS A 2 19.19 11.54 -8.92
C CYS A 2 18.67 10.48 -9.88
N ASP A 3 19.45 9.41 -10.02
CA ASP A 3 19.04 8.27 -10.80
C ASP A 3 17.82 7.64 -10.12
N VAL A 4 16.67 7.56 -10.81
CA VAL A 4 15.47 6.86 -10.29
C VAL A 4 15.76 5.37 -10.10
N PHE A 5 16.90 4.86 -10.56
CA PHE A 5 17.38 3.51 -10.28
C PHE A 5 18.16 3.36 -8.97
N ASP A 6 18.57 4.46 -8.30
CA ASP A 6 19.24 4.42 -6.99
C ASP A 6 18.24 4.63 -5.84
N LEU A 7 17.29 3.69 -5.72
CA LEU A 7 16.18 3.75 -4.75
C LEU A 7 16.56 3.24 -3.35
N GLY A 8 17.79 2.77 -3.17
CA GLY A 8 18.28 2.19 -1.93
C GLY A 8 18.37 0.67 -1.93
N VAL A 9 18.22 0.07 -0.74
CA VAL A 9 18.44 -1.37 -0.53
C VAL A 9 17.15 -2.14 -0.85
N PRO A 10 17.21 -3.28 -1.57
CA PRO A 10 16.03 -4.12 -1.81
C PRO A 10 15.33 -4.52 -0.51
N GLY A 11 14.00 -4.36 -0.49
CA GLY A 11 13.11 -4.76 0.59
C GLY A 11 12.21 -5.95 0.20
N PRO A 12 11.17 -6.25 1.01
CA PRO A 12 10.20 -7.28 0.66
C PRO A 12 9.41 -6.90 -0.61
N SER A 13 9.56 -7.71 -1.66
CA SER A 13 8.83 -7.56 -2.92
C SER A 13 7.68 -8.55 -3.03
N GLY A 14 6.65 -8.17 -3.78
CA GLY A 14 5.51 -9.03 -4.11
C GLY A 14 5.39 -9.25 -5.63
N ASN A 15 4.24 -9.77 -6.08
CA ASN A 15 4.00 -9.98 -7.51
C ASN A 15 3.93 -8.66 -8.30
N GLU A 16 3.46 -7.57 -7.69
CA GLU A 16 3.23 -6.30 -8.39
C GLU A 16 4.31 -5.25 -8.12
N ASN A 17 4.92 -5.28 -6.94
CA ASN A 17 5.82 -4.22 -6.48
C ASN A 17 7.20 -4.78 -6.12
N ASP A 18 8.23 -4.24 -6.77
CA ASP A 18 9.60 -4.33 -6.27
C ASP A 18 9.86 -3.20 -5.28
N THR A 19 10.28 -3.58 -4.07
CA THR A 19 10.41 -2.62 -2.96
C THR A 19 11.87 -2.28 -2.70
N TYR A 20 12.15 -1.00 -2.44
CA TYR A 20 13.46 -0.50 -2.04
C TYR A 20 13.32 0.42 -0.82
N VAL A 21 14.31 0.44 0.06
CA VAL A 21 14.31 1.23 1.29
C VAL A 21 15.51 2.16 1.32
N SER A 22 15.26 3.45 1.55
CA SER A 22 16.29 4.48 1.73
C SER A 22 15.77 5.60 2.64
N ASN A 23 16.55 5.97 3.67
CA ASN A 23 16.27 7.13 4.55
C ASN A 23 14.80 7.24 4.99
N ASP A 24 14.26 6.16 5.58
CA ASP A 24 12.87 6.07 6.08
C ASP A 24 11.80 6.20 4.99
N ILE A 25 12.17 6.01 3.74
CA ILE A 25 11.26 5.96 2.59
C ILE A 25 11.29 4.55 2.03
N ILE A 26 10.09 4.05 1.73
CA ILE A 26 9.87 2.83 0.97
C ILE A 26 9.47 3.25 -0.44
N TYR A 27 10.25 2.84 -1.43
CA TYR A 27 9.92 2.96 -2.84
C TYR A 27 9.31 1.65 -3.33
N LYS A 28 8.22 1.73 -4.08
CA LYS A 28 7.55 0.59 -4.72
C LYS A 28 7.52 0.81 -6.23
N VAL A 29 8.29 0.01 -6.96
CA VAL A 29 8.26 -0.01 -8.43
C VAL A 29 7.13 -0.93 -8.87
N ASN A 30 6.05 -0.34 -9.39
CA ASN A 30 4.83 -1.07 -9.72
C ASN A 30 4.85 -1.50 -11.20
N ASN A 31 4.72 -2.82 -11.43
CA ASN A 31 4.75 -3.41 -12.77
C ASN A 31 3.37 -3.46 -13.47
N LEU A 32 2.32 -2.93 -12.83
CA LEU A 32 0.95 -2.84 -13.32
C LEU A 32 0.25 -4.18 -13.59
N LEU A 33 0.79 -5.32 -13.14
CA LEU A 33 0.19 -6.63 -13.42
C LEU A 33 -1.22 -6.78 -12.85
N ASN A 34 -1.50 -6.21 -11.67
CA ASN A 34 -2.83 -6.31 -11.05
C ASN A 34 -3.74 -5.16 -11.49
N THR A 35 -3.21 -3.94 -11.53
CA THR A 35 -3.99 -2.73 -11.89
C THR A 35 -4.28 -2.62 -13.39
N GLY A 36 -3.41 -3.14 -14.25
CA GLY A 36 -3.52 -3.16 -15.71
C GLY A 36 -3.39 -1.80 -16.40
N SER A 37 -3.51 -0.68 -15.67
CA SER A 37 -3.29 0.66 -16.20
C SER A 37 -2.85 1.64 -15.12
N ILE A 38 -2.07 2.65 -15.53
CA ILE A 38 -1.62 3.73 -14.64
C ILE A 38 -2.82 4.51 -14.08
N LEU A 39 -3.88 4.73 -14.86
CA LEU A 39 -5.08 5.43 -14.38
C LEU A 39 -5.71 4.69 -13.20
N ARG A 40 -5.88 3.36 -13.31
CA ARG A 40 -6.47 2.55 -12.23
C ARG A 40 -5.55 2.50 -11.01
N LEU A 41 -4.24 2.50 -11.20
CA LEU A 41 -3.28 2.63 -10.10
C LEU A 41 -3.44 3.98 -9.38
N LEU A 42 -3.56 5.09 -10.14
CA LEU A 42 -3.75 6.42 -9.57
C LEU A 42 -5.08 6.54 -8.80
N ASP A 43 -6.16 5.96 -9.31
CA ASP A 43 -7.45 5.89 -8.61
C ASP A 43 -7.32 5.12 -7.28
N ARG A 44 -6.64 3.96 -7.30
CA ARG A 44 -6.39 3.17 -6.09
C ARG A 44 -5.53 3.92 -5.07
N ILE A 45 -4.48 4.61 -5.51
CA ILE A 45 -3.65 5.46 -4.65
C ILE A 45 -4.49 6.57 -4.02
N MET A 46 -5.34 7.23 -4.81
CA MET A 46 -6.21 8.28 -4.30
C MET A 46 -7.16 7.76 -3.22
N TRP A 47 -7.79 6.60 -3.41
CA TRP A 47 -8.66 6.00 -2.40
C TRP A 47 -7.88 5.54 -1.17
N HIS A 48 -6.70 4.94 -1.34
CA HIS A 48 -5.84 4.55 -0.23
C HIS A 48 -5.46 5.77 0.62
N ASN A 49 -5.02 6.85 -0.02
CA ASN A 49 -4.61 8.06 0.68
C ASN A 49 -5.77 8.76 1.39
N ASN A 50 -7.00 8.60 0.88
CA ASN A 50 -8.19 9.14 1.52
C ASN A 50 -8.58 8.34 2.77
N LEU A 51 -8.50 7.01 2.71
CA LEU A 51 -8.89 6.11 3.80
C LEU A 51 -7.78 5.92 4.85
N PHE A 52 -6.52 5.88 4.43
CA PHE A 52 -5.35 5.49 5.21
C PHE A 52 -4.25 6.54 5.06
N TYR A 53 -4.50 7.73 5.59
CA TYR A 53 -3.64 8.91 5.38
C TYR A 53 -2.24 8.77 6.03
N ASP A 54 -2.12 8.01 7.13
CA ASP A 54 -0.84 7.79 7.83
C ASP A 54 0.20 7.03 6.98
N THR A 55 -0.28 6.28 5.99
CA THR A 55 0.53 5.50 5.05
C THR A 55 0.30 5.97 3.61
N ALA A 56 -0.03 7.24 3.41
CA ALA A 56 -0.31 7.77 2.08
C ALA A 56 0.86 7.53 1.10
N TYR A 57 0.52 7.07 -0.09
CA TYR A 57 1.42 6.98 -1.23
C TYR A 57 1.61 8.36 -1.87
N THR A 58 2.80 8.61 -2.41
CA THR A 58 2.99 9.68 -3.40
C THR A 58 3.71 9.12 -4.63
N LEU A 59 3.46 9.71 -5.80
CA LEU A 59 4.17 9.34 -7.01
C LEU A 59 5.57 9.96 -6.96
N HIS A 60 6.60 9.13 -6.93
CA HIS A 60 7.99 9.58 -6.96
C HIS A 60 8.45 9.89 -8.40
N GLY A 61 8.04 9.05 -9.35
CA GLY A 61 8.39 9.19 -10.75
C GLY A 61 8.02 7.95 -11.56
N PHE A 62 8.70 7.78 -12.68
CA PHE A 62 8.55 6.62 -13.54
C PHE A 62 9.92 6.02 -13.83
N THR A 63 9.93 4.70 -13.93
CA THR A 63 11.07 3.91 -14.36
C THR A 63 10.63 2.97 -15.49
N GLY A 64 11.55 2.15 -16.01
CA GLY A 64 11.28 1.24 -17.10
C GLY A 64 12.54 0.96 -17.91
N PHE A 65 12.40 0.07 -18.89
CA PHE A 65 13.45 -0.21 -19.84
C PHE A 65 13.12 0.43 -21.19
N ASP A 66 14.14 0.85 -21.92
CA ASP A 66 13.98 1.33 -23.29
C ASP A 66 13.29 0.24 -24.14
N GLY A 67 12.23 0.63 -24.86
CA GLY A 67 11.37 -0.29 -25.61
C GLY A 67 10.42 -1.20 -24.79
N ARG A 68 10.24 -0.96 -23.47
CA ARG A 68 9.29 -1.72 -22.61
C ARG A 68 8.28 -0.81 -21.87
N THR A 69 7.49 -1.44 -21.00
CA THR A 69 6.45 -0.84 -20.13
C THR A 69 7.02 0.22 -19.18
N VAL A 70 6.35 1.38 -19.14
CA VAL A 70 6.58 2.44 -18.14
C VAL A 70 6.02 1.97 -16.79
N MET A 71 6.87 1.95 -15.77
CA MET A 71 6.54 1.50 -14.41
C MET A 71 6.49 2.69 -13.45
N PRO A 72 5.34 2.96 -12.82
CA PRO A 72 5.25 3.99 -11.77
C PRO A 72 6.08 3.61 -10.55
N VAL A 73 6.81 4.59 -9.99
CA VAL A 73 7.50 4.45 -8.71
C VAL A 73 6.72 5.21 -7.66
N LEU A 74 6.14 4.48 -6.71
CA LEU A 74 5.43 5.04 -5.57
C LEU A 74 6.38 5.15 -4.38
N GLN A 75 6.11 6.10 -3.49
CA GLN A 75 6.84 6.25 -2.23
C GLN A 75 5.87 6.30 -1.04
N GLN A 76 6.25 5.67 0.06
CA GLN A 76 5.60 5.73 1.38
C GLN A 76 6.64 5.97 2.46
N ARG A 77 6.22 6.49 3.62
CA ARG A 77 7.08 6.52 4.80
C ARG A 77 7.22 5.12 5.39
N LEU A 78 8.43 4.77 5.81
CA LEU A 78 8.69 3.57 6.59
C LEU A 78 8.09 3.73 7.99
N VAL A 79 7.19 2.82 8.36
CA VAL A 79 6.70 2.71 9.74
C VAL A 79 7.78 2.02 10.56
N LYS A 80 8.45 2.76 11.44
CA LYS A 80 9.55 2.26 12.26
C LYS A 80 9.05 1.45 13.45
N ASP A 81 9.85 0.48 13.87
CA ASP A 81 9.63 -0.29 15.10
C ASP A 81 8.23 -0.93 15.19
N ALA A 82 7.66 -1.26 14.03
CA ALA A 82 6.34 -1.84 13.90
C ALA A 82 6.40 -3.33 13.54
N VAL A 83 5.38 -4.07 13.94
CA VAL A 83 5.22 -5.50 13.71
C VAL A 83 3.94 -5.76 12.93
N PRO A 84 3.80 -6.92 12.25
CA PRO A 84 2.52 -7.34 11.69
C PRO A 84 1.39 -7.27 12.72
N ALA A 85 0.30 -6.59 12.38
CA ALA A 85 -0.89 -6.54 13.21
C ALA A 85 -1.60 -7.90 13.22
N THR A 86 -2.23 -8.24 14.33
CA THR A 86 -3.08 -9.43 14.45
C THR A 86 -4.42 -9.21 13.73
N THR A 87 -5.08 -10.31 13.33
CA THR A 87 -6.40 -10.23 12.71
C THR A 87 -7.42 -9.47 13.56
N ILE A 88 -7.36 -9.61 14.89
CA ILE A 88 -8.26 -8.91 15.82
C ILE A 88 -7.99 -7.40 15.82
N GLU A 89 -6.73 -6.98 15.78
CA GLU A 89 -6.35 -5.56 15.72
C GLU A 89 -6.83 -4.93 14.40
N ILE A 90 -6.67 -5.65 13.28
CA ILE A 90 -7.18 -5.21 11.97
C ILE A 90 -8.71 -5.05 12.00
N GLU A 91 -9.43 -6.06 12.51
CA GLU A 91 -10.90 -6.01 12.62
C GLU A 91 -11.38 -4.84 13.49
N THR A 92 -10.70 -4.62 14.62
CA THR A 92 -11.02 -3.53 15.55
C THR A 92 -10.79 -2.17 14.90
N TYR A 93 -9.65 -2.00 14.22
CA TYR A 93 -9.33 -0.77 13.50
C TYR A 93 -10.36 -0.47 12.39
N MET A 94 -10.65 -1.47 11.54
CA MET A 94 -11.61 -1.30 10.44
C MET A 94 -13.02 -0.96 10.94
N ALA A 95 -13.47 -1.59 12.03
CA ALA A 95 -14.73 -1.26 12.67
C ALA A 95 -14.75 0.19 13.19
N ALA A 96 -13.65 0.65 13.80
CA ALA A 96 -13.54 2.01 14.33
C ALA A 96 -13.63 3.10 13.25
N ILE A 97 -13.14 2.81 12.03
CA ILE A 97 -13.23 3.72 10.87
C ILE A 97 -14.49 3.50 10.00
N GLY A 98 -15.47 2.75 10.51
CA GLY A 98 -16.80 2.63 9.89
C GLY A 98 -16.93 1.55 8.82
N PHE A 99 -16.03 0.57 8.79
CA PHE A 99 -16.12 -0.58 7.90
C PHE A 99 -16.66 -1.82 8.62
N ALA A 100 -17.45 -2.62 7.92
CA ALA A 100 -17.95 -3.91 8.39
C ALA A 100 -17.17 -5.05 7.74
N LYS A 101 -16.79 -6.06 8.53
CA LYS A 101 -16.18 -7.31 8.06
C LYS A 101 -17.12 -8.03 7.09
N GLN A 102 -16.57 -8.54 5.99
CA GLN A 102 -17.28 -9.34 5.00
C GLN A 102 -17.01 -10.85 5.24
N ASN A 103 -17.62 -11.71 4.42
CA ASN A 103 -17.47 -13.16 4.56
C ASN A 103 -16.03 -13.65 4.26
N ASP A 104 -15.31 -12.94 3.39
CA ASP A 104 -13.94 -13.29 3.02
C ASP A 104 -12.94 -12.71 4.03
N GLU A 105 -11.87 -13.46 4.30
CA GLU A 105 -10.81 -13.00 5.20
C GLU A 105 -10.13 -11.72 4.67
N GLY A 106 -9.85 -10.78 5.58
CA GLY A 106 -9.20 -9.52 5.24
C GLY A 106 -10.06 -8.60 4.36
N ARG A 107 -11.36 -8.86 4.22
CA ARG A 107 -12.28 -8.08 3.39
C ARG A 107 -13.29 -7.32 4.24
N TYR A 108 -13.45 -6.04 3.92
CA TYR A 108 -14.27 -5.10 4.67
C TYR A 108 -14.99 -4.15 3.72
N ALA A 109 -16.18 -3.66 4.10
CA ALA A 109 -16.90 -2.70 3.28
C ALA A 109 -17.67 -1.69 4.14
N ASN A 110 -17.84 -0.48 3.61
CA ASN A 110 -18.75 0.54 4.14
C ASN A 110 -19.76 0.96 3.04
N ALA A 111 -20.40 2.12 3.18
CA ALA A 111 -21.37 2.60 2.19
C ALA A 111 -20.74 2.93 0.82
N GLU A 112 -19.48 3.36 0.78
CA GLU A 112 -18.83 3.90 -0.41
C GLU A 112 -17.72 2.98 -0.96
N TYR A 113 -17.06 2.20 -0.10
CA TYR A 113 -15.86 1.44 -0.44
C TYR A 113 -15.98 -0.03 -0.05
N GLU A 114 -15.28 -0.85 -0.81
CA GLU A 114 -14.87 -2.20 -0.45
C GLU A 114 -13.34 -2.27 -0.43
N VAL A 115 -12.77 -2.87 0.62
CA VAL A 115 -11.34 -3.00 0.86
C VAL A 115 -11.00 -4.46 1.12
N TRP A 116 -9.93 -4.97 0.53
CA TRP A 116 -9.46 -6.34 0.75
C TRP A 116 -7.94 -6.45 0.76
N ASP A 117 -7.45 -7.67 1.02
CA ASP A 117 -6.05 -8.00 1.31
C ASP A 117 -5.52 -7.36 2.61
N LEU A 118 -6.41 -7.07 3.57
CA LEU A 118 -6.05 -6.62 4.91
C LEU A 118 -5.70 -7.81 5.81
N VAL A 119 -4.50 -8.34 5.59
CA VAL A 119 -3.91 -9.46 6.31
C VAL A 119 -2.64 -9.00 7.06
N PRO A 120 -2.16 -9.74 8.08
CA PRO A 120 -1.06 -9.29 8.95
C PRO A 120 0.21 -8.80 8.22
N ARG A 121 0.57 -9.35 7.05
CA ARG A 121 1.73 -8.88 6.28
C ARG A 121 1.57 -7.48 5.67
N ASN A 122 0.33 -7.01 5.50
CA ASN A 122 -0.02 -5.74 4.84
C ASN A 122 -0.51 -4.67 5.84
N VAL A 123 -0.58 -5.03 7.12
CA VAL A 123 -1.02 -4.14 8.19
C VAL A 123 -0.03 -4.21 9.33
N LEU A 124 0.50 -3.06 9.73
CA LEU A 124 1.48 -2.96 10.80
C LEU A 124 0.85 -2.37 12.06
N ARG A 125 1.39 -2.72 13.22
CA ARG A 125 1.12 -2.09 14.49
C ARG A 125 2.42 -1.63 15.13
N ASP A 126 2.46 -0.40 15.61
CA ASP A 126 3.62 0.11 16.35
C ASP A 126 3.58 -0.24 17.85
N LYS A 127 4.56 0.26 18.60
CA LYS A 127 4.67 0.08 20.05
C LYS A 127 3.57 0.77 20.85
N ASP A 128 2.95 1.82 20.31
CA ASP A 128 1.92 2.62 20.98
C ASP A 128 0.51 2.05 20.71
N GLY A 129 0.41 1.12 19.75
CA GLY A 129 -0.81 0.40 19.41
C GLY A 129 -1.49 0.93 18.15
N ASP A 130 -0.89 1.92 17.48
CA ASP A 130 -1.43 2.51 16.26
C ASP A 130 -1.28 1.53 15.09
N VAL A 131 -2.33 1.46 14.26
CA VAL A 131 -2.46 0.52 13.15
C VAL A 131 -2.26 1.24 11.83
N PHE A 132 -1.38 0.70 10.98
CA PHE A 132 -0.95 1.29 9.73
C PHE A 132 -1.22 0.33 8.56
N ILE A 133 -2.11 0.71 7.64
CA ILE A 133 -2.42 -0.07 6.44
C ILE A 133 -1.39 0.24 5.36
N ILE A 134 -0.39 -0.62 5.15
CA ILE A 134 0.72 -0.35 4.21
C ILE A 134 0.44 -0.86 2.79
N ASP A 135 -0.50 -1.79 2.63
CA ASP A 135 -0.98 -2.26 1.35
C ASP A 135 -2.43 -2.73 1.47
N ALA A 136 -3.25 -2.38 0.49
CA ALA A 136 -4.66 -2.73 0.43
C ALA A 136 -5.15 -2.63 -1.01
N GLU A 137 -6.08 -3.51 -1.37
CA GLU A 137 -6.88 -3.37 -2.58
C GLU A 137 -8.19 -2.67 -2.25
N ILE A 138 -8.62 -1.75 -3.11
CA ILE A 138 -9.76 -0.87 -2.83
C ILE A 138 -10.59 -0.72 -4.11
N ALA A 139 -11.90 -0.85 -3.95
CA ALA A 139 -12.88 -0.52 -4.98
C ALA A 139 -13.91 0.46 -4.41
N LYS A 140 -14.26 1.46 -5.21
CA LYS A 140 -15.42 2.32 -4.95
C LYS A 140 -16.70 1.64 -5.46
N LYS A 141 -17.76 1.69 -4.67
CA LYS A 141 -19.10 1.15 -5.00
C LYS A 141 -19.87 2.04 -5.97
#